data_AF-A0A1H8WLS9-F1
#
_entry.id   AF-A0A1H8WLS9-F1
#
_cell.length_a   1.000
_cell.length_b   1.000
_cell.length_c   1.000
_cell.angle_alpha   90.00
_cell.angle_beta   90.00
_cell.angle_gamma   90.00
#
_symmetry.space_group_name_H-M   'P 1'
#
loop_
_entity.id
_entity.type
_entity.pdbx_description
1 polymer ?
#
loop_
_entity_poly.entity_id
_entity_poly.type
_entity_poly.pdbx_seq_one_letter_code
_entity_poly.pdbx_strand_id
1 'polypeptide(L)'
;MSEAKALQGQFLGWRPGDRDAKLNRLSHIVRHFNPLSFEFSISCKAYREELKDFSPRGLNPHFYCVHGILGTVSRFLESRGAIHPVKFIFDSQDGVDADIAIFFEFLRSSLPRGAQKLISGLPAFENDRNLLPLQASDFLAWHIRREHEGTLSDTTIIDRLRTDHVVARLEVSHLKTWRHEFSKMPGLERMQSKSEWQRTRTALVQGKVAGYIPPYGTRWKNFKGKIRDRFKDVKRSFIRRRFK
;
A
#
# COMPACT_ATOMS: atom_id res chain seq x y z
N MET A 1 5.46 15.42 -8.32
CA MET A 1 5.47 16.84 -7.84
C MET A 1 6.78 17.37 -7.21
N SER A 2 7.77 16.53 -6.89
CA SER A 2 9.07 16.98 -6.31
C SER A 2 9.85 17.91 -7.25
N GLU A 3 9.86 17.62 -8.55
CA GLU A 3 10.48 18.44 -9.60
C GLU A 3 9.96 19.89 -9.61
N ALA A 4 8.64 20.07 -9.47
CA ALA A 4 8.01 21.40 -9.42
C ALA A 4 8.48 22.21 -8.19
N LYS A 5 8.62 21.56 -7.02
CA LYS A 5 9.13 22.21 -5.81
C LYS A 5 10.60 22.64 -5.98
N ALA A 6 11.42 21.77 -6.58
CA ALA A 6 12.85 21.98 -6.75
C ALA A 6 13.22 22.84 -7.98
N LEU A 7 12.27 23.16 -8.85
CA LEU A 7 12.51 23.80 -10.17
C LEU A 7 13.52 23.01 -11.01
N GLN A 8 13.33 21.69 -11.04
CA GLN A 8 14.16 20.73 -11.76
C GLN A 8 13.32 19.96 -12.77
N GLY A 9 13.97 19.15 -13.62
CA GLY A 9 13.30 18.33 -14.61
C GLY A 9 12.45 19.17 -15.55
N GLN A 10 11.14 18.92 -15.57
CA GLN A 10 10.20 19.67 -16.41
C GLN A 10 10.07 21.16 -16.05
N PHE A 11 10.51 21.55 -14.85
CA PHE A 11 10.48 22.93 -14.35
C PHE A 11 11.87 23.58 -14.34
N LEU A 12 12.88 22.96 -14.95
CA LEU A 12 14.21 23.54 -15.04
C LEU A 12 14.16 24.88 -15.79
N GLY A 13 14.72 25.94 -15.18
CA GLY A 13 14.74 27.29 -15.75
C GLY A 13 13.46 28.10 -15.53
N TRP A 14 12.44 27.53 -14.88
CA TRP A 14 11.22 28.27 -14.55
C TRP A 14 11.45 29.22 -13.38
N ARG A 15 10.76 30.37 -13.39
CA ARG A 15 10.66 31.21 -12.20
C ARG A 15 9.62 30.62 -11.24
N PRO A 16 9.78 30.80 -9.91
CA PRO A 16 8.80 30.35 -8.91
C PRO A 16 7.35 30.75 -9.25
N GLY A 17 7.13 32.01 -9.64
CA GLY A 17 5.80 32.52 -9.97
C GLY A 17 5.17 31.87 -11.20
N ASP A 18 5.95 31.55 -12.24
CA ASP A 18 5.45 30.84 -13.43
C ASP A 18 5.03 29.40 -13.07
N ARG A 19 5.82 28.74 -12.23
CA ARG A 19 5.54 27.41 -11.69
C ARG A 19 4.26 27.42 -10.87
N ASP A 20 4.10 28.40 -9.98
CA ASP A 20 2.89 28.53 -9.15
C ASP A 20 1.65 28.86 -10.00
N ALA A 21 1.77 29.74 -10.99
CA ALA A 21 0.70 30.05 -11.93
C ALA A 21 0.27 28.81 -12.74
N LYS A 22 1.21 27.97 -13.16
CA LYS A 22 0.92 26.70 -13.83
C LYS A 22 0.19 25.72 -12.91
N LEU A 23 0.68 25.51 -11.69
CA LEU A 23 0.02 24.64 -10.71
C LEU A 23 -1.40 25.13 -10.39
N ASN A 24 -1.58 26.45 -10.25
CA ASN A 24 -2.88 27.05 -10.05
C ASN A 24 -3.84 26.72 -11.21
N ARG A 25 -3.40 26.88 -12.48
CA ARG A 25 -4.20 26.50 -13.66
C ARG A 25 -4.52 25.00 -13.70
N LEU A 26 -3.57 24.14 -13.35
CA LEU A 26 -3.82 22.69 -13.29
C LEU A 26 -4.90 22.35 -12.25
N SER A 27 -4.91 23.05 -11.10
CA SER A 27 -5.95 22.83 -10.08
C SER A 27 -7.35 23.15 -10.59
N HIS A 28 -7.50 24.16 -11.45
CA HIS A 28 -8.77 24.47 -12.11
C HIS A 28 -9.21 23.36 -13.07
N ILE A 29 -8.28 22.78 -13.83
CA ILE A 29 -8.58 21.68 -14.74
C ILE A 29 -9.05 20.46 -13.94
N VAL A 30 -8.36 20.08 -12.87
CA VAL A 30 -8.78 18.96 -12.01
C VAL A 30 -10.16 19.23 -11.42
N ARG A 31 -10.39 20.43 -10.86
CA ARG A 31 -11.69 20.81 -10.28
C ARG A 31 -12.83 20.79 -11.30
N HIS A 32 -12.57 21.12 -12.56
CA HIS A 32 -13.58 21.09 -13.62
C HIS A 32 -14.22 19.71 -13.79
N PHE A 33 -13.45 18.63 -13.63
CA PHE A 33 -13.95 17.26 -13.68
C PHE A 33 -14.68 16.81 -12.40
N ASN A 34 -14.67 17.63 -11.35
CA ASN A 34 -15.32 17.38 -10.06
C ASN A 34 -15.08 15.96 -9.48
N PRO A 35 -13.82 15.49 -9.38
CA PRO A 35 -13.54 14.12 -8.97
C PRO A 35 -13.76 13.93 -7.47
N LEU A 36 -14.37 12.82 -7.05
CA LEU A 36 -14.33 12.44 -5.63
C LEU A 36 -12.88 12.26 -5.18
N SER A 37 -12.53 12.84 -4.03
CA SER A 37 -11.15 12.84 -3.54
C SER A 37 -11.03 12.08 -2.22
N PHE A 38 -9.93 11.35 -2.06
CA PHE A 38 -9.69 10.51 -0.90
C PHE A 38 -8.26 10.72 -0.40
N GLU A 39 -8.10 10.67 0.92
CA GLU A 39 -6.82 10.67 1.61
C GLU A 39 -6.74 9.47 2.54
N PHE A 40 -5.63 8.74 2.47
CA PHE A 40 -5.19 7.86 3.55
C PHE A 40 -3.76 8.23 3.93
N SER A 41 -3.53 8.54 5.20
CA SER A 41 -2.21 8.97 5.67
C SER A 41 -1.71 8.21 6.89
N ILE A 42 -0.38 8.11 6.99
CA ILE A 42 0.36 7.52 8.10
C ILE A 42 1.51 8.46 8.46
N SER A 43 1.69 8.72 9.75
CA SER A 43 2.86 9.46 10.21
C SER A 43 4.13 8.62 10.04
N CYS A 44 5.02 9.05 9.14
CA CYS A 44 6.33 8.41 8.96
C CYS A 44 7.17 8.44 10.24
N LYS A 45 7.01 9.47 11.08
CA LYS A 45 7.65 9.53 12.40
C LYS A 45 7.14 8.41 13.31
N ALA A 46 5.82 8.34 13.50
CA ALA A 46 5.21 7.31 14.35
C ALA A 46 5.49 5.89 13.83
N TYR A 47 5.45 5.67 12.51
CA TYR A 47 5.81 4.38 11.92
C TYR A 47 7.26 3.98 12.27
N ARG A 48 8.21 4.91 12.16
CA ARG A 48 9.62 4.66 12.48
C ARG A 48 9.83 4.34 13.96
N GLU A 49 9.15 5.08 14.84
CA GLU A 49 9.28 4.94 16.29
C GLU A 49 8.58 3.69 16.84
N GLU A 50 7.42 3.33 16.27
CA GLU A 50 6.57 2.28 16.85
C GLU A 50 6.67 0.94 16.13
N LEU A 51 6.86 0.92 14.81
CA LEU A 51 6.62 -0.28 14.02
C LEU A 51 7.78 -0.72 13.12
N LYS A 52 8.65 0.18 12.68
CA LYS A 52 9.69 -0.13 11.68
C LYS A 52 10.54 -1.35 12.06
N ASP A 53 11.00 -1.41 13.30
CA ASP A 53 11.86 -2.51 13.79
C ASP A 53 11.08 -3.79 14.13
N PHE A 54 9.75 -3.75 13.97
CA PHE A 54 8.87 -4.90 14.12
C PHE A 54 8.12 -5.26 12.84
N SER A 55 8.28 -4.49 11.76
CA SER A 55 7.57 -4.72 10.51
C SER A 55 8.40 -5.61 9.57
N PRO A 56 7.81 -6.66 8.97
CA PRO A 56 8.44 -7.35 7.85
C PRO A 56 8.79 -6.38 6.72
N ARG A 57 9.86 -6.66 5.96
CA ARG A 57 10.42 -5.72 4.98
C ARG A 57 9.41 -5.19 3.95
N GLY A 58 8.49 -6.03 3.48
CA GLY A 58 7.49 -5.65 2.49
C GLY A 58 6.27 -4.91 3.04
N LEU A 59 6.09 -4.87 4.36
CA LEU A 59 4.98 -4.17 5.00
C LEU A 59 5.44 -2.76 5.41
N ASN A 60 5.78 -1.95 4.40
CA ASN A 60 6.23 -0.57 4.58
C ASN A 60 5.05 0.43 4.62
N PRO A 61 5.27 1.73 4.91
CA PRO A 61 4.18 2.71 4.94
C PRO A 61 3.34 2.78 3.65
N HIS A 62 3.96 2.63 2.48
CA HIS A 62 3.23 2.64 1.20
C HIS A 62 2.30 1.43 1.07
N PHE A 63 2.73 0.24 1.49
CA PHE A 63 1.87 -0.94 1.55
C PHE A 63 0.61 -0.67 2.40
N TYR A 64 0.78 -0.08 3.59
CA TYR A 64 -0.36 0.25 4.45
C TYR A 64 -1.25 1.33 3.85
N CYS A 65 -0.71 2.33 3.16
CA CYS A 65 -1.51 3.34 2.47
C CYS A 65 -2.32 2.76 1.31
N VAL A 66 -1.74 1.84 0.51
CA VAL A 66 -2.49 1.14 -0.54
C VAL A 66 -3.66 0.37 0.06
N HIS A 67 -3.41 -0.41 1.12
CA HIS A 67 -4.47 -1.11 1.84
C HIS A 67 -5.52 -0.16 2.42
N GLY A 68 -5.09 0.94 3.01
CA GLY A 68 -5.95 1.98 3.56
C GLY A 68 -6.87 2.61 2.52
N ILE A 69 -6.36 2.95 1.34
CA ILE A 69 -7.14 3.49 0.22
C ILE A 69 -8.14 2.46 -0.29
N LEU A 70 -7.71 1.21 -0.51
CA LEU A 70 -8.62 0.13 -0.93
C LEU A 70 -9.80 0.00 0.03
N GLY A 71 -9.54 -0.03 1.33
CA GLY A 71 -10.58 -0.15 2.34
C GLY A 71 -11.46 1.09 2.46
N THR A 72 -10.87 2.28 2.43
CA THR A 72 -11.60 3.55 2.60
C THR A 72 -12.54 3.80 1.42
N VAL A 73 -12.03 3.71 0.19
CA VAL A 73 -12.83 3.93 -1.03
C VAL A 73 -13.93 2.89 -1.14
N SER A 74 -13.62 1.60 -0.95
CA SER A 74 -14.63 0.54 -1.13
C SER A 74 -15.76 0.61 -0.11
N ARG A 75 -15.45 0.94 1.16
CA ARG A 75 -16.47 1.13 2.20
C ARG A 75 -17.31 2.38 1.96
N PHE A 76 -16.69 3.47 1.51
CA PHE A 76 -17.41 4.69 1.17
C PHE A 76 -18.37 4.46 0.00
N LEU A 77 -17.93 3.76 -1.04
CA LEU A 77 -18.79 3.46 -2.19
C LEU A 77 -19.92 2.48 -1.81
N GLU A 78 -19.63 1.48 -0.97
CA GLU A 78 -20.66 0.58 -0.42
C GLU A 78 -21.71 1.36 0.38
N SER A 79 -21.30 2.29 1.25
CA SER A 79 -22.24 3.09 2.04
C SER A 79 -23.08 4.06 1.20
N ARG A 80 -22.62 4.38 -0.01
CA ARG A 80 -23.37 5.15 -1.03
C ARG A 80 -24.23 4.28 -1.94
N GLY A 81 -24.28 2.97 -1.73
CA GLY A 81 -25.06 2.04 -2.56
C GLY A 81 -24.50 1.85 -3.97
N ALA A 82 -23.20 2.11 -4.17
CA ALA A 82 -22.56 1.86 -5.46
C ALA A 82 -22.64 0.37 -5.81
N ILE A 83 -22.85 0.07 -7.09
CA ILE A 83 -22.96 -1.30 -7.62
C ILE A 83 -21.88 -1.65 -8.64
N HIS A 84 -21.17 -0.65 -9.16
CA HIS A 84 -20.15 -0.85 -10.18
C HIS A 84 -18.77 -1.04 -9.54
N PRO A 85 -18.05 -2.12 -9.86
CA PRO A 85 -16.68 -2.31 -9.42
C PRO A 85 -15.74 -1.21 -9.92
N VAL A 86 -14.79 -0.82 -9.07
CA VAL A 86 -13.79 0.21 -9.33
C VAL A 86 -12.44 -0.45 -9.57
N LYS A 87 -11.75 0.01 -10.62
CA LYS A 87 -10.36 -0.36 -10.88
C LYS A 87 -9.45 0.55 -10.06
N PHE A 88 -8.60 -0.06 -9.24
CA PHE A 88 -7.57 0.66 -8.49
C PHE A 88 -6.27 0.70 -9.30
N ILE A 89 -5.73 1.90 -9.46
CA ILE A 89 -4.45 2.14 -10.12
C ILE A 89 -3.64 3.00 -9.17
N PHE A 90 -2.43 2.56 -8.84
CA PHE A 90 -1.49 3.27 -7.98
C PHE A 90 -0.24 3.66 -8.78
N ASP A 91 0.48 4.65 -8.29
CA ASP A 91 1.81 4.95 -8.79
C ASP A 91 2.79 3.82 -8.43
N SER A 92 3.69 3.49 -9.36
CA SER A 92 4.66 2.41 -9.19
C SER A 92 5.69 2.77 -8.11
N GLN A 93 5.82 1.90 -7.12
CA GLN A 93 6.80 2.03 -6.03
C GLN A 93 7.53 0.70 -5.87
N ASP A 94 8.86 0.75 -5.76
CA ASP A 94 9.72 -0.44 -5.76
C ASP A 94 9.28 -1.49 -4.73
N GLY A 95 8.79 -2.63 -5.24
CA GLY A 95 8.42 -3.80 -4.46
C GLY A 95 7.05 -3.75 -3.77
N VAL A 96 6.29 -2.65 -3.87
CA VAL A 96 4.94 -2.57 -3.25
C VAL A 96 3.92 -3.38 -4.05
N ASP A 97 3.99 -3.31 -5.38
CA ASP A 97 3.14 -4.04 -6.33
C ASP A 97 3.12 -5.56 -6.05
N ALA A 98 4.33 -6.07 -5.90
CA ALA A 98 4.72 -7.40 -5.54
C ALA A 98 4.10 -7.88 -4.23
N ASP A 99 4.24 -7.07 -3.18
CA ASP A 99 3.79 -7.41 -1.84
C ASP A 99 2.26 -7.33 -1.76
N ILE A 100 1.65 -6.34 -2.41
CA ILE A 100 0.20 -6.24 -2.58
C ILE A 100 -0.34 -7.47 -3.32
N ALA A 101 0.28 -7.91 -4.42
CA ALA A 101 -0.14 -9.10 -5.15
C ALA A 101 -0.15 -10.37 -4.28
N ILE A 102 0.75 -10.48 -3.30
CA ILE A 102 0.79 -11.60 -2.36
C ILE A 102 -0.39 -11.53 -1.40
N PHE A 103 -0.57 -10.39 -0.74
CA PHE A 103 -1.54 -10.23 0.35
C PHE A 103 -2.95 -9.84 -0.11
N PHE A 104 -3.18 -9.53 -1.39
CA PHE A 104 -4.41 -8.94 -1.89
C PHE A 104 -5.70 -9.66 -1.45
N GLU A 105 -5.76 -10.99 -1.55
CA GLU A 105 -6.96 -11.74 -1.14
C GLU A 105 -7.24 -11.62 0.36
N PHE A 106 -6.21 -11.53 1.19
CA PHE A 106 -6.38 -11.27 2.62
C PHE A 106 -6.86 -9.85 2.87
N LEU A 107 -6.23 -8.86 2.23
CA LEU A 107 -6.65 -7.46 2.33
C LEU A 107 -8.12 -7.31 1.91
N ARG A 108 -8.50 -7.89 0.78
CA ARG A 108 -9.88 -7.90 0.29
C ARG A 108 -10.84 -8.61 1.25
N SER A 109 -10.50 -9.80 1.72
CA SER A 109 -11.39 -10.57 2.62
C SER A 109 -11.59 -9.93 3.99
N SER A 110 -10.74 -8.98 4.39
CA SER A 110 -10.93 -8.17 5.61
C SER A 110 -12.04 -7.11 5.49
N LEU A 111 -12.56 -6.85 4.28
CA LEU A 111 -13.61 -5.86 4.03
C LEU A 111 -15.02 -6.48 4.14
N PRO A 112 -16.07 -5.68 4.38
CA PRO A 112 -17.46 -6.14 4.24
C PRO A 112 -17.75 -6.70 2.84
N ARG A 113 -18.68 -7.66 2.73
CA ARG A 113 -18.96 -8.35 1.46
C ARG A 113 -19.40 -7.42 0.32
N GLY A 114 -20.13 -6.32 0.60
CA GLY A 114 -20.49 -5.35 -0.44
C GLY A 114 -19.27 -4.58 -0.92
N ALA A 115 -18.44 -4.07 -0.01
CA ALA A 115 -17.17 -3.42 -0.33
C ALA A 115 -16.22 -4.33 -1.13
N GLN A 116 -16.16 -5.63 -0.83
CA GLN A 116 -15.35 -6.59 -1.59
C GLN A 116 -15.71 -6.65 -3.08
N LYS A 117 -17.01 -6.58 -3.40
CA LYS A 117 -17.52 -6.64 -4.79
C LYS A 117 -17.18 -5.38 -5.58
N LEU A 118 -16.87 -4.28 -4.90
CA LEU A 118 -16.51 -3.00 -5.51
C LEU A 118 -15.04 -2.93 -5.93
N ILE A 119 -14.22 -3.95 -5.65
CA ILE A 119 -12.82 -3.98 -6.06
C ILE A 119 -12.70 -4.81 -7.34
N SER A 120 -12.41 -4.15 -8.46
CA SER A 120 -12.21 -4.79 -9.77
C SER A 120 -10.81 -5.40 -9.88
N GLY A 121 -10.67 -6.64 -9.42
CA GLY A 121 -9.43 -7.41 -9.57
C GLY A 121 -8.26 -6.86 -8.76
N LEU A 122 -7.04 -7.31 -9.11
CA LEU A 122 -5.82 -6.86 -8.46
C LEU A 122 -5.52 -5.40 -8.84
N PRO A 123 -5.09 -4.53 -7.90
CA PRO A 123 -4.68 -3.18 -8.22
C PRO A 123 -3.52 -3.16 -9.23
N ALA A 124 -3.60 -2.23 -10.18
CA ALA A 124 -2.52 -1.97 -11.12
C ALA A 124 -1.53 -0.96 -10.51
N PHE A 125 -0.26 -1.07 -10.91
CA PHE A 125 0.80 -0.14 -10.56
C PHE A 125 1.40 0.37 -11.85
N GLU A 126 1.26 1.67 -12.09
CA GLU A 126 1.53 2.30 -13.37
C GLU A 126 2.42 3.53 -13.18
N ASN A 127 3.01 4.00 -14.27
CA ASN A 127 3.78 5.23 -14.26
C ASN A 127 2.83 6.44 -14.37
N ASP A 128 2.92 7.36 -13.40
CA ASP A 128 2.12 8.59 -13.35
C ASP A 128 2.28 9.47 -14.61
N ARG A 129 3.44 9.42 -15.29
CA ARG A 129 3.69 10.15 -16.55
C ARG A 129 2.72 9.78 -17.67
N ASN A 130 2.12 8.59 -17.61
CA ASN A 130 1.25 8.06 -18.66
C ASN A 130 -0.25 8.17 -18.33
N LEU A 131 -0.62 8.54 -17.09
CA LEU A 131 -2.01 8.52 -16.63
C LEU A 131 -2.38 9.82 -15.91
N LEU A 132 -3.19 10.65 -16.57
CA LEU A 132 -3.67 11.93 -16.02
C LEU A 132 -4.35 11.80 -14.63
N PRO A 133 -5.18 10.76 -14.35
CA PRO A 133 -5.75 10.59 -13.01
C PRO A 133 -4.70 10.32 -11.91
N LEU A 134 -3.60 9.63 -12.24
CA LEU A 134 -2.48 9.45 -11.30
C LEU A 134 -1.76 10.76 -11.04
N GLN A 135 -1.53 11.59 -12.07
CA GLN A 135 -0.92 12.91 -11.89
C GLN A 135 -1.78 13.83 -11.01
N ALA A 136 -3.11 13.80 -11.19
CA ALA A 136 -4.03 14.54 -10.32
C ALA A 136 -3.98 14.04 -8.88
N SER A 137 -3.83 12.73 -8.69
CA SER A 137 -3.71 12.10 -7.37
C SER A 137 -2.37 12.45 -6.69
N ASP A 138 -1.24 12.42 -7.40
CA ASP A 138 0.07 12.89 -6.88
C ASP A 138 0.03 14.39 -6.56
N PHE A 139 -0.69 15.18 -7.38
CA PHE A 139 -0.86 16.61 -7.13
C PHE A 139 -1.60 16.87 -5.82
N LEU A 140 -2.72 16.18 -5.59
CA LEU A 140 -3.45 16.23 -4.32
C LEU A 140 -2.57 15.73 -3.14
N ALA A 141 -1.92 14.57 -3.29
CA ALA A 141 -1.09 13.98 -2.24
C ALA A 141 0.08 14.89 -1.84
N TRP A 142 0.69 15.60 -2.79
CA TRP A 142 1.75 16.57 -2.53
C TRP A 142 1.29 17.72 -1.64
N HIS A 143 0.10 18.28 -1.91
CA HIS A 143 -0.47 19.35 -1.10
C HIS A 143 -0.87 18.87 0.29
N ILE A 144 -1.54 17.71 0.39
CA ILE A 144 -1.89 17.08 1.67
C ILE A 144 -0.65 16.87 2.54
N ARG A 145 0.43 16.32 1.97
CA ARG A 145 1.67 16.10 2.72
C ARG A 145 2.22 17.41 3.29
N ARG A 146 2.24 18.48 2.49
CA ARG A 146 2.73 19.79 2.95
C ARG A 146 1.85 20.38 4.05
N GLU A 147 0.54 20.18 3.98
CA GLU A 147 -0.39 20.57 5.04
C GLU A 147 -0.07 19.84 6.34
N HIS A 148 0.09 18.52 6.32
CA HIS A 148 0.46 17.73 7.52
C HIS A 148 1.83 18.11 8.08
N GLU A 149 2.78 18.48 7.22
CA GLU A 149 4.11 18.96 7.61
C GLU A 149 4.10 20.42 8.11
N GLY A 150 2.97 21.14 8.03
CA GLY A 150 2.88 22.56 8.38
C GLY A 150 3.64 23.49 7.43
N THR A 151 3.95 23.03 6.21
CA THR A 151 4.73 23.78 5.20
C THR A 151 3.87 24.31 4.06
N LEU A 152 2.55 24.18 4.15
CA LEU A 152 1.61 24.73 3.19
C LEU A 152 1.27 26.17 3.57
N SER A 153 1.65 27.13 2.73
CA SER A 153 1.44 28.56 2.95
C SER A 153 0.18 29.10 2.26
N ASP A 154 -0.29 28.43 1.21
CA ASP A 154 -1.49 28.79 0.45
C ASP A 154 -2.36 27.54 0.28
N THR A 155 -3.61 27.61 0.78
CA THR A 155 -4.57 26.51 0.73
C THR A 155 -5.43 26.53 -0.54
N THR A 156 -5.39 27.59 -1.33
CA THR A 156 -6.31 27.79 -2.46
C THR A 156 -6.28 26.62 -3.45
N ILE A 157 -5.08 26.06 -3.71
CA ILE A 157 -4.95 24.89 -4.59
C ILE A 157 -5.54 23.63 -3.93
N ILE A 158 -5.21 23.34 -2.67
CA ILE A 158 -5.70 22.12 -2.02
C ILE A 158 -7.23 22.14 -1.87
N ASP A 159 -7.81 23.31 -1.62
CA ASP A 159 -9.26 23.50 -1.50
C ASP A 159 -9.97 23.20 -2.83
N ARG A 160 -9.33 23.46 -3.98
CA ARG A 160 -9.87 23.08 -5.30
C ARG A 160 -9.71 21.59 -5.62
N LEU A 161 -8.65 20.97 -5.13
CA LEU A 161 -8.40 19.54 -5.35
C LEU A 161 -9.30 18.67 -4.46
N ARG A 162 -9.74 19.19 -3.30
CA ARG A 162 -10.65 18.53 -2.38
C ARG A 162 -12.10 18.71 -2.80
N THR A 163 -12.64 17.70 -3.48
CA THR A 163 -14.06 17.59 -3.81
C THR A 163 -14.63 16.38 -3.10
N ASP A 164 -15.69 16.56 -2.32
CA ASP A 164 -16.30 15.53 -1.45
C ASP A 164 -15.24 14.69 -0.74
N HIS A 165 -14.31 15.39 -0.10
CA HIS A 165 -13.04 14.82 0.34
C HIS A 165 -13.20 13.93 1.55
N VAL A 166 -12.83 12.66 1.41
CA VAL A 166 -12.84 11.67 2.50
C VAL A 166 -11.43 11.50 3.04
N VAL A 167 -11.28 11.67 4.37
CA VAL A 167 -10.00 11.55 5.06
C VAL A 167 -10.02 10.32 5.97
N ALA A 168 -8.99 9.49 5.86
CA ALA A 168 -8.70 8.40 6.79
C ALA A 168 -7.23 8.47 7.22
N ARG A 169 -6.96 8.12 8.48
CA ARG A 169 -5.60 8.17 9.04
C ARG A 169 -5.32 6.91 9.84
N LEU A 170 -4.10 6.41 9.73
CA LEU A 170 -3.63 5.31 10.57
C LEU A 170 -3.14 5.85 11.91
N GLU A 171 -3.98 5.72 12.93
CA GLU A 171 -3.66 6.16 14.28
C GLU A 171 -2.49 5.39 14.90
N VAL A 172 -1.73 6.09 15.78
CA VAL A 172 -0.57 5.53 16.48
C VAL A 172 -0.92 4.30 17.31
N SER A 173 -2.13 4.24 17.87
CA SER A 173 -2.63 3.09 18.62
C SER A 173 -2.63 1.81 17.77
N HIS A 174 -3.02 1.88 16.50
CA HIS A 174 -2.97 0.74 15.59
C HIS A 174 -1.53 0.26 15.35
N LEU A 175 -0.58 1.20 15.20
CA LEU A 175 0.84 0.86 15.06
C LEU A 175 1.37 0.12 16.28
N LYS A 176 0.98 0.55 17.49
CA LYS A 176 1.34 -0.12 18.74
C LYS A 176 0.72 -1.52 18.85
N THR A 177 -0.53 -1.69 18.42
CA THR A 177 -1.15 -3.02 18.35
C THR A 177 -0.41 -3.93 17.37
N TRP A 178 -0.08 -3.45 16.18
CA TRP A 178 0.67 -4.24 15.20
C TRP A 178 2.08 -4.57 15.67
N ARG A 179 2.76 -3.64 16.36
CA ARG A 179 4.04 -3.90 17.02
C ARG A 179 3.93 -5.08 17.97
N HIS A 180 2.91 -5.09 18.83
CA HIS A 180 2.67 -6.17 19.78
C HIS A 180 2.36 -7.51 19.10
N GLU A 181 1.62 -7.51 18.00
CA GLU A 181 1.31 -8.73 17.25
C GLU A 181 2.53 -9.25 16.48
N PHE A 182 3.29 -8.36 15.84
CA PHE A 182 4.50 -8.75 15.13
C PHE A 182 5.61 -9.20 16.06
N SER A 183 5.74 -8.64 17.26
CA SER A 183 6.74 -9.10 18.25
C SER A 183 6.52 -10.56 18.68
N LYS A 184 5.32 -11.10 18.50
CA LYS A 184 5.01 -12.51 18.76
C LYS A 184 5.31 -13.42 17.57
N MET A 185 5.62 -12.86 16.39
CA MET A 185 5.80 -13.61 15.15
C MET A 185 7.17 -14.32 15.15
N PRO A 186 7.21 -15.68 15.11
CA PRO A 186 8.48 -16.39 15.07
C PRO A 186 9.25 -16.08 13.79
N GLY A 187 10.54 -15.74 13.92
CA GLY A 187 11.41 -15.47 12.77
C GLY A 187 11.26 -14.08 12.16
N LEU A 188 10.61 -13.13 12.84
CA LEU A 188 10.45 -11.74 12.39
C LEU A 188 11.78 -11.09 11.98
N GLU A 189 12.84 -11.23 12.78
CA GLU A 189 14.17 -10.68 12.49
C GLU A 189 14.69 -11.10 11.10
N ARG A 190 14.40 -12.34 10.69
CA ARG A 190 14.77 -12.85 9.36
C ARG A 190 13.99 -12.12 8.27
N MET A 191 12.69 -11.92 8.47
CA MET A 191 11.79 -11.28 7.50
C MET A 191 12.05 -9.79 7.27
N GLN A 192 12.93 -9.17 8.05
CA GLN A 192 13.39 -7.79 7.84
C GLN A 192 14.55 -7.70 6.84
N SER A 193 15.30 -8.79 6.66
CA SER A 193 16.40 -8.83 5.68
C SER A 193 15.87 -8.95 4.24
N LYS A 194 16.57 -8.33 3.29
CA LYS A 194 16.17 -8.34 1.86
C LYS A 194 16.15 -9.75 1.28
N SER A 195 17.19 -10.54 1.56
CA SER A 195 17.36 -11.89 1.02
C SER A 195 16.29 -12.85 1.55
N GLU A 196 16.04 -12.84 2.86
CA GLU A 196 14.98 -13.69 3.44
C GLU A 196 13.60 -13.22 3.02
N TRP A 197 13.32 -11.90 2.96
CA TRP A 197 12.05 -11.41 2.42
C TRP A 197 11.80 -11.92 1.01
N GLN A 198 12.82 -11.89 0.13
CA GLN A 198 12.69 -12.39 -1.23
C GLN A 198 12.44 -13.91 -1.27
N ARG A 199 13.10 -14.69 -0.39
CA ARG A 199 12.85 -16.12 -0.22
C ARG A 199 11.43 -16.40 0.26
N THR A 200 10.98 -15.69 1.30
CA THR A 200 9.62 -15.78 1.84
C THR A 200 8.59 -15.44 0.77
N ARG A 201 8.79 -14.34 0.04
CA ARG A 201 7.94 -13.93 -1.09
C ARG A 201 7.83 -15.03 -2.13
N THR A 202 8.96 -15.60 -2.56
CA THR A 202 8.98 -16.70 -3.53
C THR A 202 8.19 -17.90 -3.03
N ALA A 203 8.38 -18.28 -1.75
CA ALA A 203 7.64 -19.37 -1.12
C ALA A 203 6.13 -19.08 -1.03
N LEU A 204 5.74 -17.85 -0.71
CA LEU A 204 4.33 -17.43 -0.65
C LEU A 204 3.68 -17.46 -2.04
N VAL A 205 4.37 -16.99 -3.08
CA VAL A 205 3.88 -17.06 -4.46
C VAL A 205 3.67 -18.51 -4.91
N GLN A 206 4.66 -19.40 -4.68
CA GLN A 206 4.52 -20.83 -4.95
C GLN A 206 3.38 -21.46 -4.14
N GLY A 207 3.23 -21.04 -2.87
CA GLY A 207 2.11 -21.43 -2.03
C GLY A 207 0.77 -21.01 -2.62
N LYS A 208 0.64 -19.78 -3.12
CA LYS A 208 -0.59 -19.27 -3.77
C LYS A 208 -0.96 -20.09 -4.99
N VAL A 209 0.01 -20.48 -5.82
CA VAL A 209 -0.21 -21.41 -6.95
C VAL A 209 -0.76 -22.76 -6.46
N ALA A 210 -0.31 -23.24 -5.30
CA ALA A 210 -0.87 -24.43 -4.63
C ALA A 210 -2.19 -24.16 -3.85
N GLY A 211 -2.77 -22.97 -3.99
CA GLY A 211 -4.00 -22.53 -3.33
C GLY A 211 -3.88 -22.24 -1.83
N TYR A 212 -2.70 -21.82 -1.36
CA TYR A 212 -2.51 -21.22 -0.04
C TYR A 212 -2.88 -19.73 -0.10
N ILE A 213 -3.60 -19.22 0.89
CA ILE A 213 -3.94 -17.79 1.00
C ILE A 213 -3.18 -17.24 2.24
N PRO A 214 -2.15 -16.41 2.06
CA PRO A 214 -1.49 -15.73 3.18
C PRO A 214 -2.44 -14.74 3.87
N PRO A 215 -2.25 -14.39 5.16
CA PRO A 215 -1.21 -14.86 6.08
C PRO A 215 -1.61 -16.16 6.81
N TYR A 216 -2.90 -16.51 6.82
CA TYR A 216 -3.40 -17.73 7.44
C TYR A 216 -3.80 -18.73 6.37
N GLY A 217 -2.94 -19.73 6.12
CA GLY A 217 -3.36 -20.88 5.33
C GLY A 217 -4.63 -21.49 5.90
N THR A 218 -5.50 -22.01 5.03
CA THR A 218 -6.65 -22.81 5.48
C THR A 218 -6.15 -23.89 6.44
N ARG A 219 -6.82 -24.04 7.61
CA ARG A 219 -6.46 -25.01 8.68
C ARG A 219 -6.02 -26.38 8.14
N TRP A 220 -6.67 -26.82 7.07
CA TRP A 220 -6.41 -28.09 6.37
C TRP A 220 -5.09 -28.16 5.57
N LYS A 221 -4.63 -27.05 5.00
CA LYS A 221 -3.38 -26.99 4.22
C LYS A 221 -2.15 -26.71 5.10
N ASN A 222 -2.30 -26.00 6.22
CA ASN A 222 -1.26 -25.89 7.25
C ASN A 222 -0.92 -27.26 7.87
N PHE A 223 -1.90 -28.17 7.95
CA PHE A 223 -1.71 -29.55 8.37
C PHE A 223 -0.89 -30.36 7.34
N LYS A 224 -1.23 -30.28 6.04
CA LYS A 224 -0.45 -30.95 4.97
C LYS A 224 0.96 -30.37 4.80
N GLY A 225 1.15 -29.06 4.96
CA GLY A 225 2.47 -28.42 4.93
C GLY A 225 3.39 -28.93 6.04
N LYS A 226 2.90 -28.95 7.29
CA LYS A 226 3.63 -29.52 8.44
C LYS A 226 3.96 -31.01 8.27
N ILE A 227 3.06 -31.80 7.68
CA ILE A 227 3.34 -33.20 7.35
C ILE A 227 4.46 -33.30 6.31
N ARG A 228 4.38 -32.53 5.23
CA ARG A 228 5.38 -32.56 4.15
C ARG A 228 6.78 -32.15 4.63
N ASP A 229 6.86 -31.16 5.50
CA ASP A 229 8.14 -30.69 6.05
C ASP A 229 8.71 -31.68 7.09
N ARG A 230 7.88 -32.30 7.93
CA ARG A 230 8.30 -33.44 8.78
C ARG A 230 8.83 -34.61 7.96
N PHE A 231 8.19 -34.96 6.84
CA PHE A 231 8.66 -36.04 5.96
C PHE A 231 9.98 -35.70 5.25
N LYS A 232 10.23 -34.44 4.92
CA LYS A 232 11.53 -34.00 4.35
C LYS A 232 12.66 -34.07 5.38
N ASP A 233 12.39 -33.72 6.63
CA ASP A 233 13.39 -33.80 7.71
C ASP A 233 13.68 -35.26 8.11
N VAL A 234 12.68 -36.14 8.13
CA VAL A 234 12.88 -37.59 8.32
C VAL A 234 13.69 -38.18 7.17
N LYS A 235 13.42 -37.79 5.92
CA LYS A 235 14.19 -38.28 4.76
C LYS A 235 15.65 -37.80 4.81
N ARG A 236 15.91 -36.58 5.28
CA ARG A 236 17.27 -36.04 5.49
C ARG A 236 18.00 -36.71 6.65
N SER A 237 17.32 -37.06 7.74
CA SER A 237 17.92 -37.79 8.86
C SER A 237 18.22 -39.25 8.50
N PHE A 238 17.38 -39.87 7.67
CA PHE A 238 17.57 -41.24 7.18
C PHE A 238 18.75 -41.34 6.21
N ILE A 239 18.93 -40.35 5.33
CA ILE A 239 20.08 -40.28 4.43
C ILE A 239 21.38 -40.04 5.20
N ARG A 240 21.39 -39.18 6.23
CA ARG A 240 22.59 -38.93 7.06
C ARG A 240 23.03 -40.11 7.93
N ARG A 241 22.14 -41.07 8.24
CA ARG A 241 22.48 -42.28 9.00
C ARG A 241 22.99 -43.44 8.15
N ARG A 242 22.88 -43.35 6.82
CA ARG A 242 23.30 -44.40 5.88
C ARG A 242 24.72 -44.19 5.32
N PHE A 243 25.38 -43.10 5.70
CA PHE A 243 26.72 -42.71 5.26
C PHE A 243 27.67 -42.41 6.45
N LYS A 244 27.43 -43.04 7.59
CA LYS A 244 28.38 -43.19 8.70
C LYS A 244 28.48 -44.68 9.00
#